data_AF-F3B1U0-F1
#
_entry.id   AF-F3B1U0-F1
#
_cell.length_a   1.000
_cell.length_b   1.000
_cell.length_c   1.000
_cell.angle_alpha   90.00
_cell.angle_beta   90.00
_cell.angle_gamma   90.00
#
_symmetry.space_group_name_H-M   'P 1'
#
loop_
_entity.id
_entity.type
_entity.pdbx_description
1 polymer ?
#
loop_
_entity_poly.entity_id
_entity_poly.type
_entity_poly.pdbx_seq_one_letter_code
_entity_poly.pdbx_strand_id
1 'polypeptide(L)'
;MSKLIDNLIKKYEYNIYINENISGEKLDKLALLLEKEENNTETYFNPLRYKSKFSWFNILYIIERMSYTRKLEYIPFLIELLQDANWPTFEYTVSLLVSYNKNRFVCPYCRKTTVGKDIIEDDDEIVDIWNSYT
;
A
#
# COMPACT_ATOMS: atom_id res chain seq x y z
N MET A 1 -11.60 8.69 -16.33
CA MET A 1 -10.48 7.99 -17.00
C MET A 1 -10.70 6.47 -17.00
N SER A 2 -11.62 5.97 -16.17
CA SER A 2 -12.08 4.58 -16.06
C SER A 2 -12.18 3.78 -17.38
N LYS A 3 -12.86 4.25 -18.43
CA LYS A 3 -12.94 3.52 -19.72
C LYS A 3 -11.59 3.19 -20.35
N LEU A 4 -10.57 4.03 -20.16
CA LEU A 4 -9.22 3.78 -20.67
C LEU A 4 -8.54 2.67 -19.86
N ILE A 5 -8.63 2.73 -18.53
CA ILE A 5 -8.08 1.73 -17.61
C ILE A 5 -8.73 0.37 -17.87
N ASP A 6 -10.06 0.34 -18.01
CA ASP A 6 -10.82 -0.88 -18.32
C ASP A 6 -10.37 -1.51 -19.64
N ASN A 7 -10.12 -0.70 -20.67
CA ASN A 7 -9.63 -1.17 -21.96
C ASN A 7 -8.18 -1.66 -21.88
N LEU A 8 -7.34 -1.06 -21.03
CA LEU A 8 -5.97 -1.53 -20.81
C LEU A 8 -5.98 -2.88 -20.10
N ILE A 9 -6.67 -3.01 -18.97
CA ILE A 9 -6.66 -4.23 -18.15
C ILE A 9 -7.22 -5.45 -18.90
N LYS A 10 -8.03 -5.25 -19.96
CA LYS A 10 -8.43 -6.34 -20.88
C LYS A 10 -7.27 -6.94 -21.66
N LYS A 11 -6.20 -6.20 -21.90
CA LYS A 11 -4.98 -6.69 -22.56
C LYS A 11 -4.14 -7.44 -21.53
N TYR A 12 -3.72 -8.66 -21.84
CA TYR A 12 -2.95 -9.51 -20.94
C TYR A 12 -1.74 -8.79 -20.33
N GLU A 13 -1.03 -8.01 -21.13
CA GLU A 13 0.15 -7.27 -20.69
C GLU A 13 -0.10 -6.19 -19.62
N TYR A 14 -1.34 -5.73 -19.46
CA TYR A 14 -1.79 -4.78 -18.42
C TYR A 14 -2.76 -5.42 -17.41
N ASN A 15 -3.06 -6.71 -17.56
CA ASN A 15 -4.11 -7.36 -16.79
C ASN A 15 -3.62 -7.65 -15.37
N ILE A 16 -3.88 -6.71 -14.47
CA ILE A 16 -3.49 -6.79 -13.06
C ILE A 16 -4.06 -8.01 -12.34
N TYR A 17 -5.16 -8.59 -12.82
CA TYR A 17 -5.86 -9.70 -12.19
C TYR A 17 -5.27 -11.08 -12.51
N ILE A 18 -4.49 -11.19 -13.59
CA ILE A 18 -4.04 -12.49 -14.13
C ILE A 18 -2.55 -12.50 -14.45
N ASN A 19 -2.00 -11.38 -14.93
CA ASN A 19 -0.59 -11.31 -15.32
C ASN A 19 0.26 -10.95 -14.11
N GLU A 20 1.05 -11.91 -13.61
CA GLU A 20 1.97 -11.71 -12.48
C GLU A 20 3.28 -11.01 -12.89
N ASN A 21 3.53 -10.86 -14.20
CA ASN A 21 4.78 -10.33 -14.76
C ASN A 21 4.51 -9.09 -15.64
N ILE A 22 3.81 -8.09 -15.08
CA ILE A 22 3.61 -6.81 -15.76
C ILE A 22 4.93 -6.02 -15.73
N SER A 23 5.37 -5.56 -16.89
CA SER A 23 6.60 -4.76 -17.01
C SER A 23 6.49 -3.42 -16.27
N GLY A 24 7.62 -2.92 -15.76
CA GLY A 24 7.71 -1.63 -15.05
C GLY A 24 7.01 -0.47 -15.78
N GLU A 25 7.29 -0.27 -17.07
CA GLU A 25 6.68 0.80 -17.88
C GLU A 25 5.14 0.76 -17.88
N LYS A 26 4.55 -0.44 -17.87
CA LYS A 26 3.10 -0.63 -17.86
C LYS A 26 2.53 -0.38 -16.48
N LEU A 27 3.25 -0.76 -15.43
CA LEU A 27 2.90 -0.43 -14.05
C LEU A 27 2.96 1.08 -13.81
N ASP A 28 3.98 1.77 -14.32
CA ASP A 28 4.09 3.23 -14.24
C ASP A 28 2.90 3.92 -14.92
N LYS A 29 2.53 3.45 -16.12
CA LYS A 29 1.36 3.94 -16.83
C LYS A 29 0.06 3.68 -16.08
N LEU A 30 -0.11 2.49 -15.50
CA LEU A 30 -1.29 2.16 -14.70
C LEU A 30 -1.36 3.04 -13.44
N ALA A 31 -0.25 3.25 -12.75
CA ALA A 31 -0.18 4.12 -11.57
C ALA A 31 -0.60 5.54 -11.89
N LEU A 32 -0.06 6.14 -12.95
CA LEU A 32 -0.42 7.50 -13.39
C LEU A 32 -1.91 7.67 -13.74
N LEU A 33 -2.54 6.60 -14.25
CA LEU A 33 -3.96 6.62 -14.59
C LEU A 33 -4.84 6.40 -13.35
N LEU A 34 -4.48 5.43 -12.51
CA LEU A 34 -5.24 5.05 -11.31
C LEU A 34 -5.16 6.14 -10.24
N GLU A 35 -4.05 6.83 -10.09
CA GLU A 35 -3.87 7.96 -9.17
C GLU A 35 -4.90 9.10 -9.38
N LYS A 36 -5.43 9.21 -10.61
CA LYS A 36 -6.44 10.21 -10.99
C LYS A 36 -7.89 9.74 -10.77
N GLU A 37 -8.09 8.49 -10.37
CA GLU A 37 -9.42 7.92 -10.08
C GLU A 37 -9.67 7.94 -8.57
N GLU A 38 -10.78 8.56 -8.13
CA GLU A 38 -11.09 8.74 -6.71
C GLU A 38 -11.37 7.42 -5.97
N ASN A 39 -12.03 6.45 -6.61
CA ASN A 39 -12.51 5.20 -5.98
C ASN A 39 -11.84 3.93 -6.55
N ASN A 40 -10.53 3.99 -6.76
CA ASN A 40 -9.80 2.89 -7.41
C ASN A 40 -9.62 1.64 -6.53
N THR A 41 -9.63 1.76 -5.19
CA THR A 41 -9.49 0.61 -4.28
C THR A 41 -10.64 -0.39 -4.47
N GLU A 42 -11.87 0.10 -4.41
CA GLU A 42 -13.07 -0.74 -4.58
C GLU A 42 -13.23 -1.22 -6.03
N THR A 43 -12.87 -0.37 -7.00
CA THR A 43 -13.11 -0.63 -8.42
C THR A 43 -12.07 -1.57 -9.04
N TYR A 44 -10.80 -1.38 -8.72
CA TYR A 44 -9.66 -2.03 -9.38
C TYR A 44 -8.81 -2.89 -8.44
N PHE A 45 -8.67 -2.51 -7.17
CA PHE A 45 -7.82 -3.24 -6.21
C PHE A 45 -8.59 -4.24 -5.34
N ASN A 46 -9.83 -4.55 -5.69
CA ASN A 46 -10.61 -5.58 -5.00
C ASN A 46 -9.93 -6.97 -5.16
N PRO A 47 -9.39 -7.57 -4.07
CA PRO A 47 -8.66 -8.83 -4.14
C PRO A 47 -9.47 -10.00 -4.70
N LEU A 48 -10.81 -9.96 -4.61
CA LEU A 48 -11.71 -11.00 -5.13
C LEU A 48 -11.71 -11.10 -6.66
N ARG A 49 -11.20 -10.08 -7.36
CA ARG A 49 -11.10 -10.07 -8.83
C ARG A 49 -9.85 -10.79 -9.34
N TYR A 50 -8.88 -11.06 -8.48
CA TYR A 50 -7.57 -11.60 -8.84
C TYR A 50 -7.64 -13.12 -8.89
N LYS A 51 -7.06 -13.70 -9.95
CA LYS A 51 -7.04 -15.16 -10.15
C LYS A 51 -6.17 -15.89 -9.13
N SER A 52 -5.16 -15.19 -8.60
CA SER A 52 -4.13 -15.73 -7.72
C SER A 52 -3.79 -14.70 -6.64
N LYS A 53 -3.48 -15.17 -5.42
CA LYS A 53 -2.98 -14.29 -4.35
C LYS A 53 -1.62 -13.66 -4.71
N PHE A 54 -0.84 -14.29 -5.60
CA PHE A 54 0.41 -13.71 -6.10
C PHE A 54 0.15 -12.51 -7.00
N SER A 55 -0.99 -12.46 -7.71
CA SER A 55 -1.33 -11.29 -8.53
C SER A 55 -1.63 -10.04 -7.69
N TRP A 56 -1.83 -10.17 -6.36
CA TRP A 56 -1.99 -9.01 -5.47
C TRP A 56 -0.72 -8.15 -5.40
N PHE A 57 0.46 -8.70 -5.72
CA PHE A 57 1.69 -7.91 -5.85
C PHE A 57 1.54 -6.77 -6.87
N ASN A 58 0.75 -6.96 -7.93
CA ASN A 58 0.49 -5.92 -8.91
C ASN A 58 -0.13 -4.67 -8.27
N ILE A 59 -1.01 -4.85 -7.27
CA ILE A 59 -1.60 -3.73 -6.53
C ILE A 59 -0.50 -2.95 -5.81
N LEU A 60 0.37 -3.65 -5.07
CA LEU A 60 1.45 -3.04 -4.30
C LEU A 60 2.45 -2.31 -5.22
N TYR A 61 2.81 -2.92 -6.34
CA TYR A 61 3.70 -2.32 -7.33
C TYR A 61 3.11 -1.05 -7.94
N ILE A 62 1.79 -1.02 -8.18
CA ILE A 62 1.12 0.17 -8.68
C ILE A 62 1.09 1.27 -7.61
N ILE A 63 0.71 0.95 -6.37
CA ILE A 63 0.66 1.92 -5.26
C ILE A 63 2.05 2.52 -5.02
N GLU A 64 3.11 1.70 -5.02
CA GLU A 64 4.49 2.15 -4.85
C GLU A 64 4.95 3.18 -5.90
N ARG A 65 4.32 3.21 -7.08
CA ARG A 65 4.65 4.14 -8.16
C ARG A 65 3.83 5.44 -8.14
N MET A 66 2.79 5.53 -7.32
CA MET A 66 1.97 6.75 -7.20
C MET A 66 2.72 7.85 -6.44
N SER A 67 2.18 9.08 -6.43
CA SER A 67 2.72 10.13 -5.56
C SER A 67 2.63 9.76 -4.07
N TYR A 68 3.53 10.32 -3.26
CA TYR A 68 3.55 10.09 -1.81
C TYR A 68 2.21 10.41 -1.15
N THR A 69 1.55 11.52 -1.53
CA THR A 69 0.24 11.90 -0.99
C THR A 69 -0.80 10.81 -1.22
N ARG A 70 -0.86 10.25 -2.43
CA ARG A 70 -1.77 9.14 -2.75
C ARG A 70 -1.42 7.87 -2.01
N LYS A 71 -0.13 7.54 -1.87
CA LYS A 71 0.32 6.36 -1.12
C LYS A 71 -0.24 6.32 0.31
N LEU A 72 -0.34 7.48 0.97
CA LEU A 72 -0.88 7.57 2.33
C LEU A 72 -2.38 7.21 2.40
N GLU A 73 -3.15 7.50 1.36
CA GLU A 73 -4.58 7.16 1.29
C GLU A 73 -4.81 5.64 1.27
N TYR A 74 -3.83 4.86 0.80
CA TYR A 74 -3.91 3.40 0.79
C TYR A 74 -3.49 2.72 2.09
N ILE A 75 -3.02 3.45 3.10
CA ILE A 75 -2.58 2.84 4.37
C ILE A 75 -3.65 1.90 4.97
N PRO A 76 -4.95 2.26 5.03
CA PRO A 76 -5.98 1.35 5.52
C PRO A 76 -6.03 0.03 4.75
N PHE A 77 -6.00 0.09 3.41
CA PHE A 77 -5.98 -1.09 2.55
C PHE A 77 -4.70 -1.92 2.73
N LEU A 78 -3.54 -1.28 2.87
CA LEU A 78 -2.28 -1.97 3.13
C LEU A 78 -2.30 -2.69 4.48
N ILE A 79 -2.95 -2.13 5.51
CA ILE A 79 -3.14 -2.81 6.81
C ILE A 79 -4.04 -4.05 6.66
N GLU A 80 -5.05 -4.02 5.79
CA GLU A 80 -5.88 -5.21 5.51
C GLU A 80 -5.05 -6.36 4.94
N LEU A 81 -4.06 -6.05 4.08
CA LEU A 81 -3.12 -7.03 3.53
C LEU A 81 -2.17 -7.65 4.58
N LEU A 82 -2.13 -7.12 5.80
CA LEU A 82 -1.35 -7.65 6.92
C LEU A 82 -2.15 -8.56 7.87
N GLN A 83 -3.43 -8.82 7.61
CA GLN A 83 -4.28 -9.62 8.51
C GLN A 83 -3.88 -11.10 8.58
N ASP A 84 -3.16 -11.61 7.57
CA ASP A 84 -2.70 -13.00 7.51
C ASP A 84 -1.23 -13.03 7.05
N ALA A 85 -0.35 -13.45 7.97
CA ALA A 85 1.09 -13.56 7.72
C ALA A 85 1.45 -14.59 6.63
N ASN A 86 0.53 -15.50 6.29
CA ASN A 86 0.75 -16.47 5.22
C ASN A 86 0.44 -15.90 3.83
N TRP A 87 -0.08 -14.67 3.72
CA TRP A 87 -0.32 -14.07 2.42
C TRP A 87 0.99 -13.71 1.74
N PRO A 88 1.12 -13.98 0.42
CA PRO A 88 2.38 -13.78 -0.29
C PRO A 88 2.84 -12.32 -0.26
N THR A 89 1.89 -11.39 -0.18
CA THR A 89 2.12 -9.94 -0.14
C THR A 89 2.55 -9.40 1.22
N PHE A 90 2.53 -10.20 2.29
CA PHE A 90 2.71 -9.72 3.67
C PHE A 90 4.04 -8.96 3.85
N GLU A 91 5.17 -9.63 3.58
CA GLU A 91 6.52 -9.06 3.75
C GLU A 91 6.72 -7.80 2.90
N TYR A 92 6.22 -7.80 1.67
CA TYR A 92 6.34 -6.64 0.79
C TYR A 92 5.49 -5.46 1.28
N THR A 93 4.30 -5.75 1.82
CA THR A 93 3.42 -4.73 2.39
C THR A 93 4.06 -4.08 3.61
N VAL A 94 4.71 -4.86 4.48
CA VAL A 94 5.49 -4.34 5.62
C VAL A 94 6.61 -3.44 5.12
N SER A 95 7.43 -3.92 4.17
CA SER A 95 8.52 -3.14 3.57
C SER A 95 8.02 -1.82 2.98
N LEU A 96 6.90 -1.85 2.26
CA LEU A 96 6.30 -0.67 1.65
C LEU A 96 5.85 0.35 2.71
N LEU A 97 5.15 -0.10 3.76
CA LEU A 97 4.72 0.78 4.87
C LEU A 97 5.92 1.37 5.62
N VAL A 98 6.96 0.59 5.90
CA VAL A 98 8.20 1.09 6.53
C VAL A 98 8.88 2.14 5.64
N SER A 99 8.87 1.94 4.31
CA SER A 99 9.47 2.89 3.36
C SER A 99 8.78 4.26 3.35
N TYR A 100 7.48 4.30 3.69
CA TYR A 100 6.72 5.54 3.75
C TYR A 100 7.17 6.42 4.92
N ASN A 101 7.92 5.89 5.91
CA ASN A 101 8.46 6.73 6.97
C ASN A 101 9.65 6.14 7.73
N LYS A 102 10.79 6.86 7.72
CA LYS A 102 11.88 6.64 8.68
C LYS A 102 11.62 7.26 10.07
N ASN A 103 10.75 8.28 10.19
CA ASN A 103 10.65 9.10 11.42
C ASN A 103 9.22 9.37 11.96
N ARG A 104 8.15 8.87 11.32
CA ARG A 104 6.75 9.30 11.65
C ARG A 104 5.69 8.19 11.56
N PHE A 105 6.06 6.90 11.50
CA PHE A 105 5.08 5.81 11.68
C PHE A 105 4.70 5.63 13.16
N VAL A 106 4.22 6.70 13.80
CA VAL A 106 3.28 6.53 14.91
C VAL A 106 1.92 6.30 14.27
N CYS A 107 1.73 5.06 13.82
CA CYS A 107 0.51 4.53 13.26
C CYS A 107 -0.70 4.92 14.14
N PRO A 108 -1.62 5.82 13.67
CA PRO A 108 -2.82 6.17 14.44
C PRO A 108 -3.75 4.97 14.65
N TYR A 109 -3.62 3.94 13.81
CA TYR A 109 -4.34 2.67 13.93
C TYR A 109 -3.75 1.73 15.00
N CYS A 110 -2.45 1.79 15.24
CA CYS A 110 -1.74 0.98 16.22
C CYS A 110 -1.93 1.56 17.63
N ARG A 111 -2.17 2.89 17.74
CA ARG A 111 -2.65 3.53 18.96
C ARG A 111 -4.06 3.08 19.39
N LYS A 112 -4.89 2.55 18.48
CA LYS A 112 -6.23 2.05 18.85
C LYS A 112 -6.20 0.63 19.41
N THR A 113 -5.19 -0.17 19.07
CA THR A 113 -5.04 -1.55 19.56
C THR A 113 -4.13 -1.67 20.77
N THR A 114 -3.38 -0.62 21.12
CA THR A 114 -2.61 -0.57 22.37
C THR A 114 -2.91 0.75 23.07
N VAL A 115 -3.87 0.68 24.01
CA VAL A 115 -4.05 1.52 25.20
C VAL A 115 -3.78 3.02 24.99
N GLY A 116 -4.85 3.82 25.07
CA GLY A 116 -4.75 5.27 25.16
C GLY A 116 -3.70 5.71 26.17
N LYS A 117 -2.72 6.48 25.69
CA LYS A 117 -1.92 7.44 26.44
C LYS A 117 -1.15 8.30 25.43
N ASP A 118 -1.68 9.50 25.24
CA ASP A 118 -0.96 10.77 25.15
C ASP A 118 0.40 10.74 24.46
N ILE A 119 0.44 11.01 23.15
CA ILE A 119 1.58 11.75 22.58
C ILE A 119 1.08 12.64 21.42
N ILE A 120 0.69 13.83 21.83
CA ILE A 120 0.59 15.11 21.13
C ILE A 120 0.78 16.09 22.31
N GLU A 121 1.64 17.08 22.35
CA GLU A 121 2.66 17.69 21.51
C GLU A 121 3.41 18.53 22.54
N ASP A 122 4.73 18.44 22.64
CA ASP A 122 5.53 19.58 23.09
C ASP A 122 6.88 19.47 22.40
N ASP A 123 7.17 20.50 21.62
CA ASP A 123 8.46 20.74 20.98
C ASP A 123 9.58 20.72 22.06
N ASP A 124 10.78 20.29 21.63
CA ASP A 124 12.05 20.36 22.37
C ASP A 124 12.36 19.27 23.43
N GLU A 125 12.61 18.02 23.00
CA GLU A 125 13.76 17.20 23.44
C GLU A 125 13.69 15.78 22.82
N ILE A 126 14.70 15.41 22.01
CA ILE A 126 14.89 14.01 21.62
C ILE A 126 15.55 13.29 22.80
N VAL A 127 14.75 12.56 23.58
CA VAL A 127 15.28 11.58 24.54
C VAL A 127 15.39 10.23 23.85
N ASP A 128 16.62 9.86 23.51
CA ASP A 128 16.99 8.50 23.08
C ASP A 128 16.70 7.50 24.21
N ILE A 129 15.58 6.77 24.09
CA ILE A 129 15.31 5.59 24.93
C ILE A 129 15.59 4.33 24.11
N TRP A 130 16.88 4.04 23.93
CA TRP A 130 17.36 2.75 23.40
C TRP A 130 18.53 2.20 24.23
N ASN A 131 18.47 2.31 25.56
CA ASN A 131 19.41 1.64 26.45
C ASN A 131 18.73 1.11 27.72
N SER A 132 18.07 -0.05 27.60
CA SER A 132 17.86 -0.92 28.77
C SER A 132 17.57 -2.35 28.33
N TYR A 133 18.54 -2.98 27.67
CA TYR A 133 18.70 -4.44 27.70
C TYR A 133 20.19 -4.77 27.76
N THR A 134 20.76 -4.60 28.96
CA THR A 134 21.91 -5.35 29.47
C THR A 134 21.64 -5.66 30.93
#